data_AF-A0A7V5Q1K1-F1
#
_entry.id   AF-A0A7V5Q1K1-F1
#
_cell.length_a   1.000
_cell.length_b   1.000
_cell.length_c   1.000
_cell.angle_alpha   90.00
_cell.angle_beta   90.00
_cell.angle_gamma   90.00
#
_symmetry.space_group_name_H-M   'P 1'
#
loop_
_entity.id
_entity.type
_entity.pdbx_description
1 polymer ?
#
loop_
_entity_poly.entity_id
_entity_poly.type
_entity_poly.pdbx_seq_one_letter_code
_entity_poly.pdbx_strand_id
1 'polypeptide(L)'
;MGLWQWLKQLLFGSTSVEVEIPTEEERQERRPTPKLTPLRYHVSSWENHLPWKREFVSQRPYRFACNTDVWGMYNDGYVDLSLDANFGQLERWGLPKFSNPEELAEWLGLPVGRVAWLADRVRRGDWRGDRATDHYYRKFVSKRRGGWRLLEAPKPATKAVQYRILSEILERVPPHPAAHGFVRGRSIVTNARPHAGQAVLVKLDLENFYTSVSYARVVAIFRRLGYSREAAIWLARLTTTQAPENLQPPHGKARLDWRYTLRHLPQGAPTSPALANLAAFSLDVRLSGMARSFGAQYTRYADDLTFSGPKRFLQSLDTFLPLVIQIIQSE
;
A
#
# COMPACT_ATOMS: atom_id res chain seq x y z
N MET A 1 19.52 -32.36 -6.39
CA MET A 1 18.55 -31.62 -7.22
C MET A 1 18.45 -30.20 -6.68
N GLY A 2 18.94 -29.21 -7.44
CA GLY A 2 18.98 -27.82 -6.97
C GLY A 2 17.62 -27.15 -7.01
N LEU A 3 17.41 -26.13 -6.16
CA LEU A 3 16.20 -25.30 -6.10
C LEU A 3 15.75 -24.79 -7.49
N TRP A 4 16.72 -24.57 -8.38
CA TRP A 4 16.53 -24.17 -9.78
C TRP A 4 15.95 -25.26 -10.69
N GLN A 5 16.33 -26.52 -10.49
CA GLN A 5 15.72 -27.64 -11.22
C GLN A 5 14.28 -27.87 -10.74
N TRP A 6 14.03 -27.73 -9.44
CA TRP A 6 12.70 -27.83 -8.85
C TRP A 6 11.77 -26.71 -9.34
N LEU A 7 12.24 -25.45 -9.37
CA LEU A 7 11.51 -24.31 -9.94
C LEU A 7 11.22 -24.45 -11.44
N LYS A 8 12.18 -24.96 -12.23
CA LYS A 8 11.94 -25.25 -13.67
C LYS A 8 10.86 -26.32 -13.87
N GLN A 9 10.88 -27.38 -13.06
CA GLN A 9 9.92 -28.47 -13.18
C GLN A 9 8.51 -28.06 -12.75
N LEU A 10 8.41 -27.17 -11.75
CA LEU A 10 7.14 -26.64 -11.25
C LEU A 10 6.47 -25.63 -12.20
N LEU A 11 7.27 -24.86 -12.96
CA LEU A 11 6.77 -23.79 -13.83
C LEU A 11 6.50 -24.20 -15.28
N PHE A 12 7.17 -25.24 -15.80
CA PHE A 12 7.13 -25.55 -17.24
C PHE A 12 6.59 -26.94 -17.60
N GLY A 13 6.36 -27.84 -16.63
CA GLY A 13 5.88 -29.20 -16.91
C GLY A 13 6.87 -30.04 -17.74
N SER A 14 6.73 -31.36 -17.70
CA SER A 14 7.54 -32.26 -18.53
C SER A 14 7.03 -32.26 -19.97
N THR A 15 7.40 -31.24 -20.75
CA THR A 15 7.28 -31.28 -22.21
C THR A 15 8.63 -30.91 -22.80
N SER A 16 9.25 -31.88 -23.46
CA SER A 16 10.48 -31.72 -24.22
C SER A 16 10.21 -30.82 -25.43
N VAL A 17 10.37 -29.51 -25.23
CA VAL A 17 10.66 -28.58 -26.31
C VAL A 17 12.17 -28.51 -26.40
N GLU A 18 12.74 -28.92 -27.53
CA GLU A 18 14.14 -28.66 -27.84
C GLU A 18 14.34 -27.16 -27.92
N VAL A 19 14.82 -26.59 -26.81
CA VAL A 19 15.35 -25.24 -26.76
C VAL A 19 16.79 -25.37 -27.23
N GLU A 20 17.09 -24.90 -28.43
CA GLU A 20 18.48 -24.71 -28.87
C GLU A 20 19.21 -23.89 -27.79
N ILE A 21 20.15 -24.54 -27.12
CA ILE A 21 20.96 -23.94 -26.09
C ILE A 21 22.02 -23.11 -26.84
N PRO A 22 22.11 -21.79 -26.61
CA PRO A 22 23.12 -20.96 -27.24
C PRO A 22 24.51 -21.54 -27.00
N THR A 23 25.34 -21.52 -28.04
CA THR A 23 26.71 -22.03 -28.01
C THR A 23 27.55 -21.31 -26.95
N GLU A 24 28.62 -21.96 -26.50
CA GLU A 24 29.46 -21.44 -25.40
C GLU A 24 30.10 -20.09 -25.74
N GLU A 25 30.27 -19.79 -27.03
CA GLU A 25 30.72 -18.49 -27.56
C GLU A 25 29.64 -17.40 -27.43
N GLU A 26 28.35 -17.70 -27.67
CA GLU A 26 27.24 -16.74 -27.47
C GLU A 26 27.00 -16.40 -25.99
N ARG A 27 27.43 -17.27 -25.07
CA ARG A 27 27.38 -17.02 -23.62
C ARG A 27 28.47 -16.08 -23.12
N GLN A 28 29.54 -15.88 -23.89
CA GLN A 28 30.68 -15.07 -23.47
C GLN A 28 30.47 -13.55 -23.67
N GLU A 29 29.46 -13.12 -24.45
CA GLU A 29 29.02 -11.72 -24.50
C GLU A 29 28.04 -11.35 -23.36
N ARG A 30 28.25 -11.90 -22.16
CA ARG A 30 27.51 -11.48 -20.96
C ARG A 30 27.86 -10.03 -20.65
N ARG A 31 26.97 -9.12 -21.06
CA ARG A 31 26.92 -7.76 -20.52
C ARG A 31 27.03 -7.85 -18.99
N PRO A 32 27.87 -7.02 -18.35
CA PRO A 32 28.05 -7.08 -16.91
C PRO A 32 26.68 -7.02 -16.24
N THR A 33 26.43 -7.94 -15.30
CA THR A 33 25.20 -7.96 -14.51
C THR A 33 25.00 -6.56 -13.96
N PRO A 34 23.95 -5.83 -14.35
CA PRO A 34 23.75 -4.48 -13.85
C PRO A 34 23.55 -4.60 -12.34
N LYS A 35 24.54 -4.16 -11.57
CA LYS A 35 24.38 -4.01 -10.12
C LYS A 35 23.39 -2.87 -9.94
N LEU A 36 22.14 -3.20 -9.64
CA LEU A 36 21.18 -2.22 -9.16
C LEU A 36 21.69 -1.75 -7.79
N THR A 37 22.36 -0.61 -7.76
CA THR A 37 22.51 0.14 -6.52
C THR A 37 21.08 0.45 -6.07
N PRO A 38 20.67 0.09 -4.84
CA PRO A 38 19.40 0.54 -4.32
C PRO A 38 19.35 2.05 -4.53
N LEU A 39 18.29 2.50 -5.21
CA LEU A 39 18.03 3.93 -5.30
C LEU A 39 17.67 4.34 -3.88
N ARG A 40 18.69 4.67 -3.09
CA ARG A 40 18.52 5.41 -1.85
C ARG A 40 18.00 6.74 -2.34
N TYR A 41 16.67 6.87 -2.31
CA TYR A 41 16.04 8.16 -2.43
C TYR A 41 16.58 8.98 -1.26
N HIS A 42 17.70 9.66 -1.50
CA HIS A 42 18.08 10.78 -0.69
C HIS A 42 16.94 11.74 -0.85
N VAL A 43 16.21 11.96 0.24
CA VAL A 43 15.22 13.02 0.33
C VAL A 43 15.99 14.35 0.34
N SER A 44 16.79 14.62 -0.70
CA SER A 44 17.61 15.82 -0.85
C SER A 44 16.69 16.98 -1.23
N SER A 45 15.95 17.44 -0.23
CA SER A 45 15.27 18.74 -0.13
C SER A 45 14.42 18.85 1.15
N TRP A 46 14.33 17.80 1.99
CA TRP A 46 13.57 17.87 3.24
C TRP A 46 14.44 17.76 4.50
N GLU A 47 15.76 17.66 4.36
CA GLU A 47 16.68 17.59 5.50
C GLU A 47 16.74 18.89 6.33
N ASN A 48 16.08 19.98 5.93
CA ASN A 48 16.14 21.26 6.65
C ASN A 48 14.83 21.83 7.24
N HIS A 49 13.66 21.21 7.07
CA HIS A 49 12.41 21.67 7.72
C HIS A 49 11.48 20.46 7.95
N LEU A 50 11.54 19.72 9.06
CA LEU A 50 11.18 20.15 10.40
C LEU A 50 11.99 19.28 11.39
N PRO A 51 12.67 19.86 12.39
CA PRO A 51 13.06 19.09 13.56
C PRO A 51 11.78 18.47 14.12
N TRP A 52 11.86 17.21 14.52
CA TRP A 52 10.84 16.48 15.26
C TRP A 52 10.51 17.21 16.57
N LYS A 53 9.79 18.33 16.50
CA LYS A 53 9.38 19.10 17.67
C LYS A 53 8.20 18.34 18.28
N ARG A 54 8.52 17.26 19.00
CA ARG A 54 7.64 16.73 20.03
C ARG A 54 7.59 17.80 21.10
N GLU A 55 6.55 18.61 21.05
CA GLU A 55 6.34 19.59 22.09
C GLU A 55 5.70 18.88 23.28
N PHE A 56 6.44 18.84 24.38
CA PHE A 56 5.94 18.33 25.64
C PHE A 56 5.19 19.46 26.32
N VAL A 57 3.89 19.27 26.48
CA VAL A 57 3.00 20.26 27.08
C VAL A 57 2.44 19.71 28.38
N SER A 58 2.35 20.55 29.41
CA SER A 58 1.81 20.18 30.71
C SER A 58 0.27 20.06 30.69
N GLN A 59 -0.38 20.87 29.86
CA GLN A 59 -1.83 20.82 29.65
C GLN A 59 -2.18 19.98 28.42
N ARG A 60 -3.39 19.43 28.42
CA ARG A 60 -3.87 18.60 27.32
C ARG A 60 -4.12 19.45 26.05
N PRO A 61 -3.36 19.27 24.96
CA PRO A 61 -3.45 20.15 23.78
C PRO A 61 -4.72 19.92 22.96
N TYR A 62 -5.24 18.69 22.98
CA TYR A 62 -6.50 18.30 22.35
C TYR A 62 -7.12 17.08 23.06
N ARG A 63 -8.43 16.88 22.89
CA ARG A 63 -9.27 15.93 23.64
C ARG A 63 -8.79 14.49 23.59
N PHE A 64 -8.04 14.10 22.56
CA PHE A 64 -7.50 12.75 22.40
C PHE A 64 -5.97 12.68 22.38
N ALA A 65 -5.29 13.74 22.87
CA ALA A 65 -3.85 13.75 23.02
C ALA A 65 -3.36 12.60 23.91
N CYS A 66 -2.26 11.97 23.50
CA CYS A 66 -1.62 10.89 24.23
C CYS A 66 -0.76 11.46 25.36
N ASN A 67 -0.91 10.89 26.55
CA ASN A 67 -0.01 11.15 27.67
C ASN A 67 1.39 10.54 27.36
N THR A 68 2.44 11.19 27.83
CA THR A 68 3.84 10.76 27.83
C THR A 68 4.08 9.37 28.41
N ASP A 69 3.25 8.90 29.35
CA ASP A 69 3.30 7.55 29.91
C ASP A 69 3.19 6.44 28.85
N VAL A 70 2.43 6.68 27.78
CA VAL A 70 2.26 5.73 26.67
C VAL A 70 3.58 5.46 25.95
N TRP A 71 4.55 6.37 26.08
CA TRP A 71 5.87 6.30 25.48
C TRP A 71 6.97 5.87 26.47
N GLY A 72 6.59 5.42 27.67
CA GLY A 72 7.54 5.07 28.73
C GLY A 72 8.31 6.28 29.26
N MET A 73 7.79 7.49 29.03
CA MET A 73 8.34 8.74 29.53
C MET A 73 7.54 9.11 30.79
N TYR A 74 8.09 8.81 31.98
CA TYR A 74 7.47 9.04 33.29
C TYR A 74 7.46 10.52 33.69
N ASN A 75 6.90 11.38 32.84
CA ASN A 75 6.65 12.79 33.15
C ASN A 75 5.15 13.04 33.06
N ASP A 76 4.59 13.84 33.97
CA ASP A 76 3.21 14.30 33.90
C ASP A 76 3.05 15.29 32.72
N GLY A 77 2.49 14.84 31.60
CA GLY A 77 2.29 15.69 30.43
C GLY A 77 1.72 15.00 29.21
N TYR A 78 1.69 15.72 28.10
CA TYR A 78 1.22 15.25 26.81
C TYR A 78 2.25 15.54 25.73
N VAL A 79 2.25 14.71 24.69
CA VAL A 79 3.00 15.00 23.46
C VAL A 79 2.04 15.59 22.45
N ASP A 80 2.27 16.84 22.04
CA ASP A 80 1.50 17.46 20.98
C ASP A 80 2.01 16.98 19.61
N LEU A 81 1.18 16.21 18.91
CA LEU A 81 1.47 15.66 17.57
C LEU A 81 0.78 16.44 16.45
N SER A 82 0.14 17.57 16.77
CA SER A 82 -0.63 18.39 15.82
C SER A 82 0.20 19.50 15.15
N LEU A 83 1.34 19.86 15.74
CA LEU A 83 2.12 21.05 15.36
C LEU A 83 2.95 20.90 14.08
N ASP A 84 3.09 19.69 13.55
CA ASP A 84 3.98 19.37 12.43
C ASP A 84 3.25 19.21 11.08
N ALA A 85 2.12 19.91 10.90
CA ALA A 85 1.43 20.01 9.62
C ALA A 85 2.20 20.90 8.63
N ASN A 86 2.22 20.51 7.37
CA ASN A 86 2.70 21.31 6.25
C ASN A 86 1.51 21.82 5.44
N PHE A 87 0.92 22.95 5.86
CA PHE A 87 -0.23 23.54 5.20
C PHE A 87 0.06 24.03 3.77
N GLY A 88 1.31 24.39 3.45
CA GLY A 88 1.69 24.75 2.08
C GLY A 88 1.63 23.56 1.13
N GLN A 89 2.04 22.37 1.60
CA GLN A 89 1.87 21.12 0.84
C GLN A 89 0.40 20.77 0.67
N LEU A 90 -0.43 20.90 1.72
CA LEU A 90 -1.87 20.66 1.63
C LEU A 90 -2.52 21.61 0.61
N GLU A 91 -2.18 22.89 0.65
CA GLU A 91 -2.68 23.90 -0.28
C GLU A 91 -2.28 23.63 -1.73
N ARG A 92 -1.03 23.20 -1.98
CA ARG A 92 -0.55 22.81 -3.31
C ARG A 92 -1.42 21.72 -3.95
N TRP A 93 -1.91 20.78 -3.13
CA TRP A 93 -2.81 19.71 -3.58
C TRP A 93 -4.29 20.08 -3.46
N GLY A 94 -4.61 21.28 -2.99
CA GLY A 94 -5.96 21.73 -2.70
C GLY A 94 -6.66 20.87 -1.65
N LEU A 95 -5.97 20.40 -0.62
CA LEU A 95 -6.51 19.49 0.40
C LEU A 95 -7.10 20.26 1.59
N PRO A 96 -8.09 19.68 2.30
CA PRO A 96 -8.60 20.27 3.54
C PRO A 96 -7.49 20.42 4.58
N LYS A 97 -7.53 21.52 5.33
CA LYS A 97 -6.49 21.88 6.31
C LYS A 97 -7.00 21.55 7.71
N PHE A 98 -6.41 20.52 8.33
CA PHE A 98 -6.63 20.18 9.73
C PHE A 98 -5.39 19.48 10.31
N SER A 99 -5.20 19.63 11.62
CA SER A 99 -4.02 19.18 12.35
C SER A 99 -4.35 18.31 13.56
N ASN A 100 -5.59 18.32 14.04
CA ASN A 100 -6.00 17.58 15.23
C ASN A 100 -7.37 16.91 15.03
N PRO A 101 -7.80 16.05 15.96
CA PRO A 101 -9.04 15.29 15.83
C PRO A 101 -10.30 16.16 15.81
N GLU A 102 -10.29 17.29 16.51
CA GLU A 102 -11.39 18.24 16.58
C GLU A 102 -11.64 18.91 15.23
N GLU A 103 -10.59 19.43 14.59
CA GLU A 103 -10.65 20.02 13.26
C GLU A 103 -11.01 18.98 12.20
N LEU A 104 -10.48 17.74 12.31
CA LEU A 104 -10.90 16.63 11.45
C LEU A 104 -12.41 16.35 11.61
N ALA A 105 -12.91 16.38 12.84
CA ALA A 105 -14.31 16.12 13.13
C ALA A 105 -15.24 17.25 12.64
N GLU A 106 -14.80 18.50 12.80
CA GLU A 106 -15.46 19.68 12.21
C GLU A 106 -15.52 19.56 10.69
N TRP A 107 -14.39 19.25 10.04
CA TRP A 107 -14.36 19.01 8.60
C TRP A 107 -15.33 17.90 8.21
N LEU A 108 -15.34 16.76 8.92
CA LEU A 108 -16.28 15.65 8.67
C LEU A 108 -17.75 16.00 8.96
N GLY A 109 -18.05 17.07 9.69
CA GLY A 109 -19.40 17.41 10.15
C GLY A 109 -19.94 16.41 11.18
N LEU A 110 -19.06 15.83 12.00
CA LEU A 110 -19.41 14.81 12.99
C LEU A 110 -18.90 15.21 14.38
N PRO A 111 -19.58 14.82 15.47
CA PRO A 111 -19.01 14.98 16.81
C PRO A 111 -17.69 14.22 16.93
N VAL A 112 -16.67 14.85 17.54
CA VAL A 112 -15.33 14.25 17.69
C VAL A 112 -15.36 12.87 18.36
N GLY A 113 -16.27 12.64 19.30
CA GLY A 113 -16.47 11.32 19.93
C GLY A 113 -16.95 10.25 18.94
N ARG A 114 -17.73 10.61 17.93
CA ARG A 114 -18.18 9.70 16.87
C ARG A 114 -17.06 9.37 15.90
N VAL A 115 -16.21 10.34 15.58
CA VAL A 115 -14.98 10.10 14.78
C VAL A 115 -14.01 9.20 15.56
N ALA A 116 -13.84 9.45 16.85
CA ALA A 116 -13.00 8.62 17.73
C ALA A 116 -13.50 7.18 17.78
N TRP A 117 -14.82 6.99 17.87
CA TRP A 117 -15.45 5.68 17.80
C TRP A 117 -15.12 4.98 16.48
N LEU A 118 -15.35 5.62 15.33
CA LEU A 118 -15.05 5.06 14.00
C LEU A 118 -13.55 4.76 13.76
N ALA A 119 -12.64 5.43 14.47
CA ALA A 119 -11.20 5.24 14.38
C ALA A 119 -10.64 4.21 15.39
N ASP A 120 -11.53 3.50 16.10
CA ASP A 120 -11.19 2.63 17.23
C ASP A 120 -10.25 3.32 18.25
N ARG A 121 -10.48 4.61 18.51
CA ARG A 121 -9.80 5.40 19.56
C ARG A 121 -10.69 5.44 20.81
N VAL A 122 -11.03 4.26 21.32
CA VAL A 122 -11.64 4.10 22.65
C VAL A 122 -10.52 3.94 23.68
N ARG A 123 -10.75 4.30 24.95
CA ARG A 123 -9.70 4.34 25.99
C ARG A 123 -8.95 3.00 26.06
N ARG A 124 -7.65 3.05 26.41
CA ARG A 124 -6.83 1.86 26.67
C ARG A 124 -7.55 0.99 27.71
N GLY A 125 -7.92 -0.24 27.36
CA GLY A 125 -8.75 -1.13 28.19
C GLY A 125 -10.14 -1.44 27.62
N ASP A 126 -10.68 -0.59 26.74
CA ASP A 126 -11.95 -0.83 26.04
C ASP A 126 -11.73 -1.58 24.72
N TRP A 127 -10.87 -2.60 24.68
CA TRP A 127 -10.77 -3.45 23.49
C TRP A 127 -12.08 -4.23 23.37
N ARG A 128 -12.90 -3.85 22.40
CA ARG A 128 -14.23 -4.43 22.20
C ARG A 128 -14.11 -5.73 21.41
N GLY A 129 -14.21 -6.85 22.11
CA GLY A 129 -14.19 -8.20 21.54
C GLY A 129 -15.50 -8.67 20.88
N ASP A 130 -16.45 -7.76 20.59
CA ASP A 130 -17.79 -8.13 20.12
C ASP A 130 -18.15 -7.60 18.72
N ARG A 131 -18.78 -8.44 17.89
CA ARG A 131 -19.20 -8.19 16.50
C ARG A 131 -20.20 -7.03 16.38
N ALA A 132 -20.91 -6.70 17.46
CA ALA A 132 -21.81 -5.54 17.52
C ALA A 132 -21.08 -4.21 17.31
N THR A 133 -19.78 -4.15 17.62
CA THR A 133 -18.98 -2.93 17.62
C THR A 133 -18.06 -2.79 16.39
N ASP A 134 -18.03 -3.82 15.55
CA ASP A 134 -17.23 -3.87 14.34
C ASP A 134 -17.66 -2.82 13.31
N HIS A 135 -16.72 -2.18 12.63
CA HIS A 135 -16.98 -1.18 11.59
C HIS A 135 -17.08 -1.77 10.18
N TYR A 136 -16.83 -3.08 10.03
CA TYR A 136 -16.81 -3.76 8.73
C TYR A 136 -17.73 -5.00 8.73
N TYR A 137 -18.34 -5.26 7.59
CA TYR A 137 -18.92 -6.56 7.27
C TYR A 137 -17.83 -7.46 6.73
N ARG A 138 -17.66 -8.64 7.34
CA ARG A 138 -16.62 -9.60 6.99
C ARG A 138 -17.21 -10.86 6.40
N LYS A 139 -16.75 -11.25 5.22
CA LYS A 139 -17.19 -12.45 4.52
C LYS A 139 -16.02 -13.17 3.87
N PHE A 140 -15.91 -14.47 4.13
CA PHE A 140 -14.99 -15.33 3.37
C PHE A 140 -15.61 -15.72 2.03
N VAL A 141 -14.80 -15.63 0.98
CA VAL A 141 -15.14 -16.04 -0.37
C VAL A 141 -14.08 -17.00 -0.88
N SER A 142 -14.49 -18.10 -1.50
CA SER A 142 -13.57 -19.07 -2.08
C SER A 142 -12.81 -18.46 -3.26
N LYS A 143 -11.48 -18.64 -3.29
CA LYS A 143 -10.68 -18.30 -4.47
C LYS A 143 -10.88 -19.39 -5.54
N ARG A 144 -10.79 -19.00 -6.82
CA ARG A 144 -10.92 -19.93 -7.96
C ARG A 144 -9.93 -21.11 -7.92
N ARG A 145 -8.72 -20.88 -7.41
CA ARG A 145 -7.63 -21.88 -7.31
C ARG A 145 -7.51 -22.50 -5.91
N GLY A 146 -8.58 -22.44 -5.10
CA GLY A 146 -8.58 -22.93 -3.72
C GLY A 146 -8.10 -21.89 -2.70
N GLY A 147 -8.46 -22.12 -1.44
CA GLY A 147 -8.26 -21.17 -0.34
C GLY A 147 -9.34 -20.09 -0.25
N TRP A 148 -9.17 -19.18 0.71
CA TRP A 148 -10.17 -18.16 1.06
C TRP A 148 -9.63 -16.75 0.85
N ARG A 149 -10.54 -15.83 0.50
CA ARG A 149 -10.35 -14.38 0.51
C ARG A 149 -11.31 -13.78 1.53
N LEU A 150 -10.78 -12.99 2.46
CA LEU A 150 -11.61 -12.22 3.38
C LEU A 150 -11.99 -10.90 2.71
N LEU A 151 -13.28 -10.70 2.47
CA LEU A 151 -13.84 -9.40 2.09
C LEU A 151 -14.22 -8.62 3.34
N GLU A 152 -13.84 -7.35 3.36
CA GLU A 152 -14.05 -6.42 4.48
C GLU A 152 -14.72 -5.15 3.96
N ALA A 153 -16.05 -5.18 3.88
CA ALA A 153 -16.84 -4.07 3.38
C ALA A 153 -17.21 -3.12 4.53
N PRO A 154 -16.86 -1.83 4.49
CA PRO A 154 -17.19 -0.90 5.57
C PRO A 154 -18.70 -0.76 5.75
N LYS A 155 -19.15 -0.69 7.00
CA LYS A 155 -20.54 -0.36 7.36
C LYS A 155 -20.89 1.07 6.92
N PRO A 156 -22.18 1.43 6.75
CA PRO A 156 -22.57 2.70 6.14
C PRO A 156 -21.92 3.95 6.73
N ALA A 157 -21.80 4.05 8.06
CA ALA A 157 -21.18 5.21 8.72
C ALA A 157 -19.68 5.36 8.38
N THR A 158 -18.91 4.27 8.48
CA THR A 158 -17.49 4.23 8.10
C THR A 158 -17.32 4.48 6.61
N LYS A 159 -18.19 3.89 5.78
CA LYS A 159 -18.17 4.05 4.33
C LYS A 159 -18.40 5.51 3.92
N ALA A 160 -19.30 6.23 4.59
CA ALA A 160 -19.55 7.65 4.32
C ALA A 160 -18.30 8.52 4.60
N VAL A 161 -17.64 8.31 5.74
CA VAL A 161 -16.38 9.00 6.07
C VAL A 161 -15.29 8.67 5.04
N GLN A 162 -15.16 7.39 4.67
CA GLN A 162 -14.19 6.95 3.67
C GLN A 162 -14.47 7.54 2.28
N TYR A 163 -15.72 7.69 1.86
CA TYR A 163 -16.04 8.38 0.60
C TYR A 163 -15.63 9.85 0.60
N ARG A 164 -15.80 10.52 1.74
CA ARG A 164 -15.37 11.91 1.87
C ARG A 164 -13.86 12.04 1.81
N ILE A 165 -13.13 11.17 2.53
CA ILE A 165 -11.67 11.07 2.43
C ILE A 165 -11.23 10.77 0.99
N LEU A 166 -11.91 9.86 0.30
CA LEU A 166 -11.60 9.52 -1.08
C LEU A 166 -11.75 10.75 -2.00
N SER A 167 -12.93 11.37 -2.01
CA SER A 167 -13.28 12.44 -2.96
C SER A 167 -12.60 13.79 -2.68
N GLU A 168 -12.41 14.14 -1.41
CA GLU A 168 -11.83 15.44 -1.03
C GLU A 168 -10.32 15.38 -0.78
N ILE A 169 -9.74 14.18 -0.58
CA ILE A 169 -8.31 14.01 -0.32
C ILE A 169 -7.64 13.14 -1.38
N LEU A 170 -7.98 11.86 -1.44
CA LEU A 170 -7.18 10.88 -2.19
C LEU A 170 -7.30 11.02 -3.71
N GLU A 171 -8.47 11.40 -4.23
CA GLU A 171 -8.69 11.62 -5.67
C GLU A 171 -8.00 12.89 -6.19
N ARG A 172 -7.61 13.82 -5.30
CA ARG A 172 -6.86 15.02 -5.67
C ARG A 172 -5.36 14.76 -5.85
N VAL A 173 -4.89 13.60 -5.40
CA VAL A 173 -3.47 13.22 -5.47
C VAL A 173 -3.27 12.20 -6.59
N PRO A 174 -2.51 12.53 -7.65
CA PRO A 174 -2.33 11.62 -8.77
C PRO A 174 -1.46 10.41 -8.35
N PRO A 175 -1.87 9.17 -8.69
CA PRO A 175 -1.01 8.01 -8.56
C PRO A 175 0.08 8.03 -9.64
N HIS A 176 0.99 7.04 -9.60
CA HIS A 176 2.00 6.92 -10.64
C HIS A 176 1.34 6.70 -12.02
N PRO A 177 1.82 7.31 -13.12
CA PRO A 177 1.19 7.20 -14.45
C PRO A 177 1.05 5.78 -15.01
N ALA A 178 1.88 4.84 -14.53
CA ALA A 178 1.81 3.41 -14.86
C ALA A 178 0.64 2.69 -14.16
N ALA A 179 0.01 3.30 -13.15
CA ALA A 179 -1.15 2.74 -12.46
C ALA A 179 -2.43 3.01 -13.26
N HIS A 180 -3.13 1.95 -13.65
CA HIS A 180 -4.39 2.01 -14.39
C HIS A 180 -5.58 1.49 -13.57
N GLY A 181 -5.33 0.60 -12.62
CA GLY A 181 -6.38 0.04 -11.76
C GLY A 181 -6.95 1.09 -10.82
N PHE A 182 -8.27 1.26 -10.82
CA PHE A 182 -8.99 2.19 -9.94
C PHE A 182 -8.55 3.66 -10.06
N VAL A 183 -8.10 4.06 -11.25
CA VAL A 183 -7.73 5.46 -11.56
C VAL A 183 -8.78 6.06 -12.48
N ARG A 184 -9.28 7.26 -12.14
CA ARG A 184 -10.27 7.98 -12.96
C ARG A 184 -9.72 8.19 -14.37
N GLY A 185 -10.52 7.88 -15.38
CA GLY A 185 -10.12 7.97 -16.80
C GLY A 185 -9.19 6.85 -17.29
N ARG A 186 -8.87 5.86 -16.45
CA ARG A 186 -8.17 4.63 -16.85
C ARG A 186 -9.12 3.45 -16.79
N SER A 187 -8.80 2.41 -17.55
CA SER A 187 -9.61 1.19 -17.62
C SER A 187 -8.72 0.00 -17.97
N ILE A 188 -9.32 -1.20 -17.96
CA ILE A 188 -8.66 -2.40 -18.47
C ILE A 188 -8.18 -2.23 -19.92
N VAL A 189 -8.88 -1.42 -20.73
CA VAL A 189 -8.52 -1.14 -22.12
C VAL A 189 -7.30 -0.23 -22.17
N THR A 190 -7.27 0.84 -21.39
CA THR A 190 -6.09 1.72 -21.36
C THR A 190 -4.88 0.98 -20.79
N ASN A 191 -5.07 0.00 -19.89
CA ASN A 191 -4.01 -0.85 -19.37
C ASN A 191 -3.45 -1.79 -20.43
N ALA A 192 -4.30 -2.39 -21.27
CA ALA A 192 -3.85 -3.33 -22.30
C ALA A 192 -3.21 -2.65 -23.52
N ARG A 193 -3.64 -1.42 -23.85
CA ARG A 193 -3.24 -0.71 -25.07
C ARG A 193 -1.72 -0.57 -25.28
N PRO A 194 -0.89 -0.22 -24.26
CA PRO A 194 0.57 -0.14 -24.42
C PRO A 194 1.20 -1.49 -24.81
N HIS A 195 0.56 -2.59 -24.45
CA HIS A 195 1.07 -3.95 -24.65
C HIS A 195 0.57 -4.60 -25.95
N ALA A 196 -0.43 -4.02 -26.60
CA ALA A 196 -0.98 -4.54 -27.84
C ALA A 196 0.08 -4.56 -28.96
N GLY A 197 0.19 -5.69 -29.66
CA GLY A 197 1.16 -5.87 -30.76
C GLY A 197 2.62 -6.09 -30.32
N GLN A 198 2.90 -6.17 -29.03
CA GLN A 198 4.23 -6.52 -28.54
C GLN A 198 4.51 -8.01 -28.69
N ALA A 199 5.76 -8.36 -29.00
CA ALA A 199 6.15 -9.75 -29.27
C ALA A 199 6.19 -10.61 -27.99
N VAL A 200 6.44 -9.99 -26.84
CA VAL A 200 6.56 -10.66 -25.53
C VAL A 200 5.68 -9.95 -24.53
N LEU A 201 4.90 -10.72 -23.76
CA LEU A 201 4.07 -10.25 -22.66
C LEU A 201 4.41 -11.06 -21.41
N VAL A 202 4.75 -10.37 -20.32
CA VAL A 202 4.99 -10.95 -19.00
C VAL A 202 3.97 -10.38 -18.04
N LYS A 203 3.21 -11.27 -17.39
CA LYS A 203 2.25 -10.91 -16.35
C LYS A 203 2.70 -11.49 -15.02
N LEU A 204 2.73 -10.64 -13.99
CA LEU A 204 3.03 -11.02 -12.61
C LEU A 204 1.90 -10.50 -11.70
N ASP A 205 1.62 -11.21 -10.61
CA ASP A 205 0.58 -10.85 -9.63
C ASP A 205 1.23 -10.65 -8.26
N LEU A 206 0.90 -9.55 -7.59
CA LEU A 206 1.40 -9.27 -6.24
C LEU A 206 0.57 -9.97 -5.19
N GLU A 207 1.17 -10.94 -4.51
CA GLU A 207 0.47 -11.72 -3.51
C GLU A 207 0.01 -10.86 -2.32
N ASN A 208 -1.29 -10.89 -2.03
CA ASN A 208 -1.90 -10.23 -0.87
C ASN A 208 -1.65 -8.70 -0.80
N PHE A 209 -1.60 -8.06 -1.96
CA PHE A 209 -1.29 -6.64 -2.16
C PHE A 209 -1.96 -5.66 -1.18
N TYR A 210 -3.27 -5.78 -0.93
CA TYR A 210 -3.94 -4.87 0.02
C TYR A 210 -3.48 -5.09 1.47
N THR A 211 -3.35 -6.34 1.88
CA THR A 211 -2.98 -6.68 3.27
C THR A 211 -1.50 -6.42 3.57
N SER A 212 -0.64 -6.33 2.55
CA SER A 212 0.76 -5.94 2.73
C SER A 212 0.95 -4.45 2.96
N VAL A 213 -0.02 -3.60 2.58
CA VAL A 213 0.01 -2.17 2.89
C VAL A 213 -0.30 -1.96 4.38
N SER A 214 0.76 -1.75 5.15
CA SER A 214 0.67 -1.57 6.60
C SER A 214 0.06 -0.23 7.00
N TYR A 215 -0.52 -0.19 8.20
CA TYR A 215 -0.94 1.06 8.84
C TYR A 215 0.15 2.15 8.86
N ALA A 216 1.40 1.77 9.15
CA ALA A 216 2.51 2.72 9.15
C ALA A 216 2.75 3.35 7.77
N ARG A 217 2.61 2.57 6.69
CA ARG A 217 2.70 3.07 5.31
C ARG A 217 1.56 4.02 5.00
N VAL A 218 0.33 3.75 5.46
CA VAL A 218 -0.82 4.65 5.29
C VAL A 218 -0.62 5.97 6.05
N VAL A 219 -0.12 5.92 7.29
CA VAL A 219 0.27 7.13 8.03
C VAL A 219 1.31 7.91 7.25
N ALA A 220 2.35 7.26 6.74
CA ALA A 220 3.40 7.91 5.95
C ALA A 220 2.86 8.58 4.68
N ILE A 221 1.87 8.00 4.01
CA ILE A 221 1.18 8.61 2.86
C ILE A 221 0.55 9.94 3.27
N PHE A 222 -0.31 9.95 4.31
CA PHE A 222 -0.96 11.19 4.76
C PHE A 222 0.03 12.24 5.27
N ARG A 223 1.11 11.81 5.95
CA ARG A 223 2.23 12.70 6.31
C ARG A 223 2.87 13.34 5.09
N ARG A 224 3.09 12.57 4.02
CA ARG A 224 3.69 13.06 2.77
C ARG A 224 2.77 14.04 2.02
N LEU A 225 1.46 13.97 2.23
CA LEU A 225 0.49 14.95 1.73
C LEU A 225 0.53 16.28 2.49
N GLY A 226 1.08 16.29 3.71
CA GLY A 226 1.25 17.49 4.53
C GLY A 226 0.41 17.51 5.81
N TYR A 227 -0.38 16.47 6.10
CA TYR A 227 -1.10 16.39 7.37
C TYR A 227 -0.14 16.26 8.56
N SER A 228 -0.50 16.84 9.70
CA SER A 228 0.20 16.61 10.98
C SER A 228 0.24 15.11 11.31
N ARG A 229 1.07 14.74 12.27
CA ARG A 229 1.15 13.35 12.72
C ARG A 229 -0.15 12.88 13.36
N GLU A 230 -0.79 13.72 14.17
CA GLU A 230 -2.08 13.39 14.76
C GLU A 230 -3.14 13.17 13.66
N ALA A 231 -3.28 14.12 12.73
CA ALA A 231 -4.23 14.01 11.62
C ALA A 231 -3.98 12.75 10.76
N ALA A 232 -2.71 12.46 10.43
CA ALA A 232 -2.34 11.28 9.65
C ALA A 232 -2.66 9.95 10.37
N ILE A 233 -2.47 9.89 11.70
CA ILE A 233 -2.85 8.73 12.53
C ILE A 233 -4.35 8.49 12.46
N TRP A 234 -5.16 9.55 12.56
CA TRP A 234 -6.61 9.44 12.52
C TRP A 234 -7.12 9.04 11.14
N LEU A 235 -6.62 9.67 10.08
CA LEU A 235 -6.94 9.30 8.70
C LEU A 235 -6.56 7.84 8.40
N ALA A 236 -5.39 7.40 8.85
CA ALA A 236 -4.98 6.00 8.68
C ALA A 236 -5.88 5.04 9.46
N ARG A 237 -6.33 5.39 10.67
CA ARG A 237 -7.27 4.56 11.45
C ARG A 237 -8.64 4.46 10.79
N LEU A 238 -9.14 5.55 10.21
CA LEU A 238 -10.41 5.59 9.50
C LEU A 238 -10.39 4.81 8.17
N THR A 239 -9.20 4.54 7.61
CA THR A 239 -9.03 3.90 6.29
C THR A 239 -8.35 2.54 6.32
N THR A 240 -8.00 2.05 7.51
CA THR A 240 -7.44 0.70 7.73
C THR A 240 -8.31 -0.06 8.70
N THR A 241 -8.16 -1.38 8.71
CA THR A 241 -8.85 -2.25 9.67
C THR A 241 -7.92 -3.35 10.15
N GLN A 242 -8.28 -3.96 11.27
CA GLN A 242 -7.70 -5.19 11.80
C GLN A 242 -8.82 -6.23 11.91
N ALA A 243 -8.54 -7.49 11.57
CA ALA A 243 -9.50 -8.56 11.76
C ALA A 243 -9.60 -8.93 13.25
N PRO A 244 -10.79 -9.31 13.76
CA PRO A 244 -10.96 -9.83 15.11
C PRO A 244 -10.12 -11.10 15.31
N GLU A 245 -9.55 -11.27 16.50
CA GLU A 245 -8.68 -12.42 16.82
C GLU A 245 -9.39 -13.78 16.67
N ASN A 246 -10.70 -13.80 16.94
CA ASN A 246 -11.53 -15.00 16.83
C ASN A 246 -12.05 -15.26 15.40
N LEU A 247 -11.68 -14.44 14.41
CA LEU A 247 -12.11 -14.64 13.03
C LEU A 247 -11.36 -15.81 12.38
N GLN A 248 -12.07 -16.89 12.10
CA GLN A 248 -11.50 -18.09 11.49
C GLN A 248 -12.08 -18.33 10.08
N PRO A 249 -11.24 -18.75 9.11
CA PRO A 249 -11.72 -19.21 7.82
C PRO A 249 -12.65 -20.42 7.95
N PRO A 250 -13.62 -20.59 7.04
CA PRO A 250 -14.47 -21.77 7.01
C PRO A 250 -13.65 -23.06 6.84
N HIS A 251 -14.09 -24.14 7.50
CA HIS A 251 -13.51 -25.49 7.41
C HIS A 251 -12.06 -25.65 7.92
N GLY A 252 -11.74 -25.11 9.10
CA GLY A 252 -10.80 -25.67 10.09
C GLY A 252 -9.32 -25.95 9.72
N LYS A 253 -8.90 -25.78 8.47
CA LYS A 253 -7.55 -26.18 7.99
C LYS A 253 -6.65 -25.02 7.56
N ALA A 254 -7.14 -23.78 7.56
CA ALA A 254 -6.32 -22.60 7.26
C ALA A 254 -6.39 -21.62 8.43
N ARG A 255 -5.24 -21.31 9.04
CA ARG A 255 -5.13 -20.13 9.91
C ARG A 255 -5.29 -18.89 9.02
N LEU A 256 -5.98 -17.87 9.55
CA LEU A 256 -6.02 -16.57 8.90
C LEU A 256 -4.58 -16.07 8.73
N ASP A 257 -4.27 -15.47 7.59
CA ASP A 257 -2.96 -14.86 7.35
C ASP A 257 -2.67 -13.86 8.47
N TRP A 258 -1.47 -13.93 9.06
CA TRP A 258 -1.08 -13.07 10.18
C TRP A 258 -1.17 -11.58 9.82
N ARG A 259 -1.13 -11.20 8.54
CA ARG A 259 -1.30 -9.80 8.11
C ARG A 259 -2.68 -9.24 8.44
N TYR A 260 -3.71 -10.09 8.53
CA TYR A 260 -5.03 -9.66 8.98
C TYR A 260 -5.07 -9.35 10.49
N THR A 261 -4.12 -9.88 11.27
CA THR A 261 -4.02 -9.56 12.71
C THR A 261 -3.36 -8.21 12.96
N LEU A 262 -2.84 -7.54 11.92
CA LEU A 262 -2.39 -6.15 11.97
C LEU A 262 -3.34 -5.24 11.21
N ARG A 263 -3.25 -3.93 11.46
CA ARG A 263 -3.98 -2.94 10.66
C ARG A 263 -3.45 -2.87 9.23
N HIS A 264 -4.34 -3.08 8.28
CA HIS A 264 -4.06 -3.14 6.85
C HIS A 264 -5.17 -2.48 6.02
N LEU A 265 -4.99 -2.38 4.69
CA LEU A 265 -6.05 -1.89 3.81
C LEU A 265 -7.15 -2.97 3.60
N PRO A 266 -8.41 -2.70 3.99
CA PRO A 266 -9.49 -3.66 3.80
C PRO A 266 -9.84 -3.90 2.32
N GLN A 267 -10.10 -5.15 1.97
CA GLN A 267 -10.61 -5.53 0.65
C GLN A 267 -12.12 -5.26 0.58
N GLY A 268 -12.50 -4.05 0.15
CA GLY A 268 -13.90 -3.63 0.02
C GLY A 268 -14.17 -2.17 0.41
N ALA A 269 -13.21 -1.49 1.03
CA ALA A 269 -13.35 -0.06 1.32
C ALA A 269 -13.09 0.82 0.08
N PRO A 270 -13.83 1.94 -0.07
CA PRO A 270 -13.67 2.84 -1.20
C PRO A 270 -12.30 3.54 -1.23
N THR A 271 -11.65 3.73 -0.09
CA THR A 271 -10.33 4.38 -0.01
C THR A 271 -9.16 3.45 -0.33
N SER A 272 -9.33 2.14 -0.13
CA SER A 272 -8.25 1.16 -0.26
C SER A 272 -7.57 1.19 -1.63
N PRO A 273 -8.29 1.24 -2.77
CA PRO A 273 -7.63 1.25 -4.08
C PRO A 273 -6.74 2.48 -4.30
N ALA A 274 -7.19 3.67 -3.90
CA ALA A 274 -6.41 4.90 -4.03
C ALA A 274 -5.16 4.85 -3.13
N LEU A 275 -5.32 4.43 -1.87
CA LEU A 275 -4.20 4.26 -0.94
C LEU A 275 -3.20 3.20 -1.41
N ALA A 276 -3.67 2.09 -1.98
CA ALA A 276 -2.80 1.05 -2.51
C ALA A 276 -1.98 1.54 -3.71
N ASN A 277 -2.59 2.35 -4.59
CA ASN A 277 -1.86 2.99 -5.69
C ASN A 277 -0.81 3.98 -5.20
N LEU A 278 -1.12 4.79 -4.18
CA LEU A 278 -0.13 5.70 -3.58
C LEU A 278 0.99 4.94 -2.86
N ALA A 279 0.66 3.83 -2.19
CA ALA A 279 1.65 2.98 -1.51
C ALA A 279 2.65 2.34 -2.49
N ALA A 280 2.18 1.97 -3.68
CA ALA A 280 2.95 1.37 -4.76
C ALA A 280 3.66 2.40 -5.67
N PHE A 281 3.59 3.71 -5.37
CA PHE A 281 4.19 4.73 -6.22
C PHE A 281 5.70 4.51 -6.44
N SER A 282 6.45 4.26 -5.36
CA SER A 282 7.90 4.00 -5.42
C SER A 282 8.23 2.72 -6.19
N LEU A 283 7.45 1.66 -5.97
CA LEU A 283 7.51 0.42 -6.74
C LEU A 283 7.36 0.71 -8.24
N ASP A 284 6.33 1.47 -8.60
CA ASP A 284 6.04 1.79 -10.00
C ASP A 284 7.15 2.64 -10.65
N VAL A 285 7.75 3.58 -9.92
CA VAL A 285 8.90 4.35 -10.42
C VAL A 285 10.06 3.42 -10.78
N ARG A 286 10.40 2.49 -9.88
CA ARG A 286 11.53 1.56 -10.05
C ARG A 286 11.27 0.56 -11.16
N LEU A 287 10.07 -0.04 -11.21
CA LEU A 287 9.69 -0.99 -12.25
C LEU A 287 9.57 -0.31 -13.62
N SER A 288 9.06 0.93 -13.69
CA SER A 288 9.01 1.70 -14.95
C SER A 288 10.41 2.01 -15.48
N GLY A 289 11.32 2.44 -14.59
CA GLY A 289 12.71 2.72 -14.96
C GLY A 289 13.44 1.47 -15.46
N MET A 290 13.26 0.35 -14.76
CA MET A 290 13.84 -0.93 -15.16
C MET A 290 13.24 -1.47 -16.46
N ALA A 291 11.91 -1.45 -16.63
CA ALA A 291 11.29 -1.86 -17.89
C ALA A 291 11.88 -1.08 -19.07
N ARG A 292 12.04 0.24 -18.92
CA ARG A 292 12.64 1.10 -19.94
C ARG A 292 14.08 0.72 -20.27
N SER A 293 14.90 0.34 -19.28
CA SER A 293 16.30 -0.05 -19.55
C SER A 293 16.43 -1.35 -20.36
N PHE A 294 15.39 -2.19 -20.37
CA PHE A 294 15.30 -3.39 -21.20
C PHE A 294 14.49 -3.17 -22.49
N GLY A 295 14.10 -1.92 -22.80
CA GLY A 295 13.25 -1.58 -23.94
C GLY A 295 11.84 -2.16 -23.83
N ALA A 296 11.37 -2.43 -22.62
CA ALA A 296 10.04 -2.91 -22.32
C ALA A 296 9.13 -1.77 -21.79
N GLN A 297 7.83 -1.99 -21.88
CA GLN A 297 6.78 -1.15 -21.33
C GLN A 297 6.24 -1.79 -20.06
N TYR A 298 5.78 -0.97 -19.12
CA TYR A 298 5.22 -1.40 -17.84
C TYR A 298 3.91 -0.67 -17.54
N THR A 299 2.90 -1.42 -17.12
CA THR A 299 1.71 -0.89 -16.46
C THR A 299 1.31 -1.79 -15.28
N ARG A 300 0.49 -1.23 -14.39
CA ARG A 300 -0.07 -1.93 -13.23
C ARG A 300 -1.57 -1.73 -13.13
N TYR A 301 -2.30 -2.82 -12.96
CA TYR A 301 -3.72 -2.81 -12.66
C TYR A 301 -3.95 -3.46 -11.30
N ALA A 302 -4.06 -2.63 -10.25
CA ALA A 302 -4.09 -3.11 -8.87
C ALA A 302 -2.83 -3.93 -8.51
N ASP A 303 -2.99 -5.22 -8.26
CA ASP A 303 -1.95 -6.22 -7.99
C ASP A 303 -1.32 -6.84 -9.26
N ASP A 304 -1.99 -6.72 -10.41
CA ASP A 304 -1.49 -7.22 -11.68
C ASP A 304 -0.42 -6.29 -12.27
N LEU A 305 0.81 -6.77 -12.37
CA LEU A 305 1.92 -6.12 -13.08
C LEU A 305 2.00 -6.66 -14.52
N THR A 306 2.08 -5.77 -15.50
CA THR A 306 2.20 -6.15 -16.91
C THR A 306 3.45 -5.53 -17.51
N PHE A 307 4.30 -6.35 -18.10
CA PHE A 307 5.46 -5.94 -18.87
C PHE A 307 5.35 -6.46 -20.30
N SER A 308 5.77 -5.66 -21.28
CA SER A 308 5.80 -6.12 -22.67
C SER A 308 6.94 -5.52 -23.45
N GLY A 309 7.43 -6.22 -24.47
CA GLY A 309 8.50 -5.70 -25.30
C GLY A 309 8.66 -6.41 -26.63
N PRO A 310 9.65 -5.95 -27.43
CA PRO A 310 10.04 -6.59 -28.69
C PRO A 310 10.67 -7.96 -28.45
N LYS A 311 10.91 -8.74 -29.52
CA LYS A 311 11.47 -10.10 -29.44
C LYS A 311 12.78 -10.18 -28.64
N ARG A 312 13.65 -9.17 -28.73
CA ARG A 312 14.89 -9.07 -27.92
C ARG A 312 14.66 -9.05 -26.41
N PHE A 313 13.49 -8.60 -25.93
CA PHE A 313 13.14 -8.62 -24.52
C PHE A 313 13.06 -10.05 -23.98
N LEU A 314 12.66 -11.02 -24.82
CA LEU A 314 12.61 -12.44 -24.47
C LEU A 314 13.97 -12.95 -24.00
N GLN A 315 15.04 -12.54 -24.68
CA GLN A 315 16.41 -12.96 -24.40
C GLN A 315 16.94 -12.39 -23.08
N SER A 316 16.30 -11.35 -22.55
CA SER A 316 16.71 -10.70 -21.29
C SER A 316 15.89 -11.13 -20.08
N LEU A 317 14.91 -12.04 -20.23
CA LEU A 317 14.00 -12.41 -19.14
C LEU A 317 14.69 -13.09 -17.97
N ASP A 318 15.77 -13.82 -18.24
CA ASP A 318 16.59 -14.49 -17.23
C ASP A 318 17.25 -13.51 -16.24
N THR A 319 17.53 -12.29 -16.70
CA THR A 319 18.07 -11.18 -15.91
C THR A 319 16.95 -10.27 -15.41
N PHE A 320 15.95 -10.02 -16.24
CA PHE A 320 14.86 -9.09 -15.92
C PHE A 320 13.99 -9.57 -14.75
N LEU A 321 13.55 -10.84 -14.76
CA LEU A 321 12.64 -11.35 -13.73
C LEU A 321 13.25 -11.35 -12.33
N PRO A 322 14.51 -11.78 -12.11
CA PRO A 322 15.15 -11.64 -10.80
C PRO A 322 15.22 -10.20 -10.29
N LEU A 323 15.46 -9.22 -11.18
CA LEU A 323 15.51 -7.82 -10.79
C LEU A 323 14.12 -7.27 -10.43
N VAL A 324 13.06 -7.70 -11.14
CA VAL A 324 11.66 -7.42 -10.74
C VAL A 324 11.40 -7.95 -9.33
N ILE A 325 11.75 -9.20 -9.07
CA ILE A 325 11.54 -9.83 -7.76
C ILE A 325 12.33 -9.08 -6.68
N GLN A 326 13.58 -8.71 -6.95
CA GLN A 326 14.41 -7.95 -6.01
C GLN A 326 13.79 -6.57 -5.69
N ILE A 327 13.25 -5.87 -6.70
CA ILE A 327 12.56 -4.61 -6.49
C ILE A 327 11.33 -4.83 -5.60
N ILE A 328 10.47 -5.80 -5.91
CA ILE A 328 9.25 -6.10 -5.16
C ILE A 328 9.57 -6.46 -3.70
N GLN A 329 10.59 -7.28 -3.45
CA GLN A 329 10.99 -7.71 -2.10
C GLN A 329 11.57 -6.59 -1.24
N SER A 330 12.01 -5.49 -1.85
CA SER A 330 12.59 -4.33 -1.16
C SER A 330 11.60 -3.20 -0.87
N GLU A 331 10.36 -3.32 -1.35
CA GLU A 331 9.24 -2.42 -1.02
C GLU A 331 8.46 -2.94 0.18
#